data_AF-A0A534K6Y1-F1
#
_entry.id   AF-A0A534K6Y1-F1
#
_cell.length_a   1.000
_cell.length_b   1.000
_cell.length_c   1.000
_cell.angle_alpha   90.00
_cell.angle_beta   90.00
_cell.angle_gamma   90.00
#
_symmetry.space_group_name_H-M   'P 1'
#
loop_
_entity.id
_entity.type
_entity.pdbx_description
1 polymer ?
#
loop_
_entity_poly.entity_id
_entity_poly.type
_entity_poly.pdbx_seq_one_letter_code
_entity_poly.pdbx_strand_id
1 'polypeptide(L)'
;MVSTDIAEAVLIAVVGIMLIQGLWLSFLTYNLHRKKQREQAEKVEKERVDAEAERSTAIEDIFLLHRSGLLLKHYTRRLRPNVDSDVLSGMLVAVQDFVKDSFRGEKGALNEIRFGEIRIVIIEGKWTILAAVVRGARPFDIQPELGVALSDLETKYEDPLIDWDGTMDQIADVDRIMQDLIEGKYRGRKPAVPTVSLKT
;
A
#
# COMPACT_ATOMS: atom_id res chain seq x y z
N MET A 1 64.67 -47.47 -14.53
CA MET A 1 65.19 -46.22 -15.11
C MET A 1 64.04 -45.63 -15.93
N VAL A 2 63.21 -44.79 -15.32
CA VAL A 2 62.11 -44.13 -16.04
C VAL A 2 62.75 -43.11 -16.98
N SER A 3 62.38 -43.11 -18.28
CA SER A 3 62.93 -42.15 -19.25
C SER A 3 62.54 -40.73 -18.82
N THR A 4 63.51 -39.82 -18.84
CA THR A 4 63.34 -38.38 -18.55
C THR A 4 62.19 -37.74 -19.34
N ASP A 5 61.91 -38.23 -20.55
CA ASP A 5 60.82 -37.74 -21.41
C ASP A 5 59.41 -37.92 -20.78
N ILE A 6 59.22 -39.01 -20.02
CA ILE A 6 57.93 -39.29 -19.36
C ILE A 6 57.70 -38.33 -18.20
N ALA A 7 58.78 -37.96 -17.48
CA ALA A 7 58.70 -37.04 -16.36
C ALA A 7 58.35 -35.61 -16.82
N GLU A 8 58.91 -35.15 -17.95
CA GLU A 8 58.58 -33.83 -18.52
C GLU A 8 57.13 -33.77 -19.02
N ALA A 9 56.64 -34.82 -19.69
CA ALA A 9 55.26 -34.88 -20.17
C ALA A 9 54.24 -34.83 -19.01
N VAL A 10 54.52 -35.53 -17.91
CA VAL A 10 53.69 -35.50 -16.70
C VAL A 10 53.72 -34.10 -16.06
N LEU A 11 54.89 -33.47 -16.00
CA LEU A 11 55.03 -32.12 -15.43
C LEU A 11 54.20 -31.10 -16.22
N ILE A 12 54.26 -31.13 -17.55
CA ILE A 12 53.49 -30.23 -18.41
C ILE A 12 51.98 -30.45 -18.21
N ALA A 13 51.54 -31.71 -18.13
CA ALA A 13 50.13 -32.04 -17.89
C ALA A 13 49.64 -31.53 -16.52
N VAL A 14 50.44 -31.70 -15.46
CA VAL A 14 50.10 -31.23 -14.10
C VAL A 14 50.02 -29.69 -14.06
N VAL A 15 50.99 -29.00 -14.68
CA VAL A 15 50.99 -27.54 -14.77
C VAL A 15 49.78 -27.04 -15.57
N GLY A 16 49.44 -27.68 -16.69
CA GLY A 16 48.27 -27.35 -17.49
C GLY A 16 46.95 -27.46 -16.71
N ILE A 17 46.77 -28.54 -15.94
CA ILE A 17 45.59 -28.75 -15.09
C ILE A 17 45.51 -27.69 -14.00
N MET A 18 46.62 -27.35 -13.35
CA MET A 18 46.66 -26.30 -12.33
C MET A 18 46.26 -24.92 -12.89
N LEU A 19 46.72 -24.58 -14.09
CA LEU A 19 46.34 -23.31 -14.75
C LEU A 19 44.84 -23.27 -15.06
N ILE A 20 44.27 -24.35 -15.59
CA ILE A 20 42.84 -24.45 -15.91
C ILE A 20 42.00 -24.35 -14.62
N GLN A 21 42.40 -25.05 -13.55
CA GLN A 21 41.70 -24.98 -12.26
C GLN A 21 41.73 -23.57 -11.66
N GLY A 22 42.88 -22.88 -11.72
CA GLY A 22 43.01 -21.51 -11.23
C GLY A 22 42.11 -20.52 -11.98
N LEU A 23 42.07 -20.63 -13.31
CA LEU A 23 41.17 -19.82 -14.15
C LEU A 23 39.70 -20.14 -13.88
N TRP A 24 39.35 -21.42 -13.69
CA TRP A 24 37.98 -21.83 -13.38
C TRP A 24 37.51 -21.32 -12.01
N LEU A 25 38.36 -21.40 -10.97
CA LEU A 25 38.08 -20.84 -9.64
C LEU A 25 37.93 -19.31 -9.68
N SER A 26 38.79 -18.62 -10.43
CA SER A 26 38.69 -17.17 -10.64
C SER A 26 37.40 -16.78 -11.39
N PHE A 27 37.03 -17.53 -12.42
CA PHE A 27 35.80 -17.32 -13.17
C PHE A 27 34.53 -17.62 -12.35
N LEU A 28 34.56 -18.68 -11.53
CA LEU A 28 33.47 -19.06 -10.65
C LEU A 28 33.24 -18.00 -9.57
N THR A 29 34.31 -17.56 -8.92
CA THR A 29 34.24 -16.48 -7.91
C THR A 29 33.76 -15.16 -8.52
N TYR A 30 34.25 -14.81 -9.72
CA TYR A 30 33.78 -13.66 -10.49
C TYR A 30 32.27 -13.73 -10.82
N ASN A 31 31.78 -14.87 -11.33
CA ASN A 31 30.36 -15.02 -11.68
C ASN A 31 29.44 -15.01 -10.46
N LEU A 32 29.86 -15.63 -9.36
CA LEU A 32 29.08 -15.65 -8.12
C LEU A 32 28.96 -14.24 -7.52
N HIS A 33 30.07 -13.48 -7.51
CA HIS A 33 30.04 -12.10 -7.06
C HIS A 33 29.17 -11.22 -7.97
N ARG A 34 29.24 -11.44 -9.30
CA ARG A 34 28.45 -10.70 -10.28
C ARG A 34 26.95 -10.96 -10.18
N LYS A 35 26.52 -12.18 -9.84
CA LYS A 35 25.10 -12.48 -9.57
C LYS A 35 24.58 -11.68 -8.38
N LYS A 36 25.32 -11.69 -7.27
CA LYS A 36 24.95 -10.95 -6.06
C LYS A 36 24.90 -9.44 -6.28
N GLN A 37 25.85 -8.91 -7.05
CA GLN A 37 25.87 -7.49 -7.45
C GLN A 37 24.66 -7.11 -8.31
N ARG A 38 24.24 -7.99 -9.25
CA ARG A 38 23.03 -7.77 -10.07
C ARG A 38 21.76 -7.80 -9.23
N GLU A 39 21.61 -8.79 -8.36
CA GLU A 39 20.47 -8.89 -7.45
C GLU A 39 20.37 -7.69 -6.51
N GLN A 40 21.50 -7.21 -5.99
CA GLN A 40 21.55 -6.00 -5.18
C GLN A 40 21.21 -4.74 -5.98
N ALA A 41 21.75 -4.59 -7.20
CA ALA A 41 21.43 -3.46 -8.06
C ALA A 41 19.96 -3.45 -8.48
N GLU A 42 19.39 -4.60 -8.81
CA GLU A 42 17.96 -4.77 -9.12
C GLU A 42 17.08 -4.47 -7.91
N LYS A 43 17.48 -4.93 -6.70
CA LYS A 43 16.75 -4.62 -5.46
C LYS A 43 16.77 -3.12 -5.15
N VAL A 44 17.94 -2.48 -5.26
CA VAL A 44 18.10 -1.04 -5.03
C VAL A 44 17.29 -0.24 -6.06
N GLU A 45 17.34 -0.61 -7.33
CA GLU A 45 16.57 0.07 -8.37
C GLU A 45 15.06 -0.09 -8.15
N LYS A 46 14.62 -1.31 -7.80
CA LYS A 46 13.23 -1.56 -7.43
C LYS A 46 12.81 -0.72 -6.22
N GLU A 47 13.59 -0.69 -5.15
CA GLU A 47 13.31 0.11 -3.96
C GLU A 47 13.22 1.62 -4.29
N ARG A 48 14.05 2.11 -5.22
CA ARG A 48 13.99 3.51 -5.69
C ARG A 48 12.74 3.82 -6.51
N VAL A 49 12.40 2.95 -7.46
CA VAL A 49 11.17 3.06 -8.25
C VAL A 49 9.96 3.00 -7.33
N ASP A 50 9.99 2.10 -6.35
CA ASP A 50 8.90 1.93 -5.40
C ASP A 50 8.73 3.19 -4.54
N ALA A 51 9.82 3.74 -3.99
CA ALA A 51 9.78 4.97 -3.22
C ALA A 51 9.30 6.18 -4.03
N GLU A 52 9.65 6.27 -5.32
CA GLU A 52 9.19 7.35 -6.20
C GLU A 52 7.70 7.23 -6.55
N ALA A 53 7.23 5.99 -6.77
CA ALA A 53 5.82 5.71 -6.98
C ALA A 53 4.96 6.05 -5.75
N GLU A 54 5.46 5.75 -4.54
CA GLU A 54 4.81 6.15 -3.28
C GLU A 54 4.77 7.68 -3.11
N ARG A 55 5.87 8.37 -3.44
CA ARG A 55 5.95 9.85 -3.36
C ARG A 55 5.02 10.54 -4.34
N SER A 56 4.85 9.98 -5.54
CA SER A 56 3.95 10.50 -6.57
C SER A 56 2.49 10.11 -6.35
N THR A 57 2.19 9.27 -5.36
CA THR A 57 0.82 8.91 -4.98
C THR A 57 0.28 9.85 -3.91
N ALA A 58 -0.86 10.48 -4.19
CA ALA A 58 -1.50 11.47 -3.34
C ALA A 58 -3.02 11.31 -3.31
N ILE A 59 -3.60 11.55 -2.13
CA ILE A 59 -5.04 11.62 -1.92
C ILE A 59 -5.52 13.02 -2.32
N GLU A 60 -6.47 13.11 -3.26
CA GLU A 60 -7.08 14.38 -3.67
C GLU A 60 -8.32 14.73 -2.86
N ASP A 61 -9.17 13.72 -2.61
CA ASP A 61 -10.43 13.85 -1.90
C ASP A 61 -10.63 12.67 -0.96
N ILE A 62 -11.29 12.94 0.17
CA ILE A 62 -11.76 11.93 1.11
C ILE A 62 -13.24 12.16 1.37
N PHE A 63 -14.04 11.13 1.16
CA PHE A 63 -15.42 11.05 1.59
C PHE A 63 -15.49 10.09 2.76
N LEU A 64 -15.85 10.61 3.93
CA LEU A 64 -16.12 9.81 5.11
C LEU A 64 -17.63 9.67 5.22
N LEU A 65 -18.12 8.44 5.18
CA LEU A 65 -19.52 8.10 5.25
C LEU A 65 -19.79 7.26 6.49
N HIS A 66 -20.99 7.38 7.03
CA HIS A 66 -21.51 6.44 8.01
C HIS A 66 -21.97 5.17 7.30
N ARG A 67 -21.99 4.02 7.98
CA ARG A 67 -22.44 2.73 7.42
C ARG A 67 -23.88 2.75 6.88
N SER A 68 -24.69 3.74 7.28
CA SER A 68 -26.03 3.95 6.73
C SER A 68 -26.02 4.53 5.30
N GLY A 69 -24.85 4.90 4.77
CA GLY A 69 -24.68 5.54 3.46
C GLY A 69 -24.76 7.07 3.50
N LEU A 70 -24.90 7.69 4.67
CA LEU A 70 -24.91 9.15 4.79
C LEU A 70 -23.49 9.72 4.86
N LEU A 71 -23.25 10.84 4.19
CA LEU A 71 -21.97 11.55 4.24
C LEU A 71 -21.81 12.18 5.63
N LEU A 72 -20.74 11.79 6.34
CA LEU A 72 -20.31 12.48 7.56
C LEU A 72 -19.62 13.79 7.18
N LYS A 73 -18.59 13.70 6.32
CA LYS A 73 -17.83 14.87 5.87
C LYS A 73 -17.01 14.55 4.61
N HIS A 74 -16.77 15.59 3.81
CA HIS A 74 -15.85 15.56 2.68
C HIS A 74 -14.66 16.48 2.92
N TYR A 75 -13.48 16.02 2.52
CA TYR A 75 -12.22 16.77 2.54
C TYR A 75 -11.64 16.80 1.14
N THR A 76 -11.20 17.97 0.70
CA THR A 76 -10.58 18.14 -0.61
C THR A 76 -9.30 18.94 -0.52
N ARG A 77 -8.28 18.53 -1.28
CA ARG A 77 -7.08 19.34 -1.51
C ARG A 77 -7.26 20.33 -2.66
N ARG A 78 -8.37 20.25 -3.41
CA ARG A 78 -8.58 21.07 -4.60
C ARG A 78 -9.10 22.45 -4.19
N LEU A 79 -8.37 23.48 -4.60
CA LEU A 79 -8.76 24.90 -4.42
C LEU A 79 -10.07 25.25 -5.17
N ARG A 80 -10.45 24.45 -6.17
CA ARG A 80 -11.76 24.53 -6.85
C ARG A 80 -12.27 23.10 -7.12
N PRO A 81 -13.29 22.63 -6.40
CA PRO A 81 -13.95 21.38 -6.74
C PRO A 81 -14.67 21.57 -8.09
N ASN A 82 -14.27 20.80 -9.10
CA ASN A 82 -14.91 20.85 -10.43
C ASN A 82 -16.23 20.05 -10.47
N VAL A 83 -16.52 19.34 -9.37
CA VAL A 83 -17.70 18.49 -9.14
C VAL A 83 -18.16 18.74 -7.70
N ASP A 84 -19.46 18.87 -7.49
CA ASP A 84 -20.06 19.03 -6.15
C ASP A 84 -19.81 17.77 -5.30
N SER A 85 -19.30 17.96 -4.08
CA SER A 85 -19.03 16.90 -3.11
C SER A 85 -20.27 16.03 -2.87
N ASP A 86 -21.43 16.66 -2.73
CA ASP A 86 -22.66 15.96 -2.35
C ASP A 86 -23.16 15.09 -3.50
N VAL A 87 -22.98 15.54 -4.74
CA VAL A 87 -23.30 14.77 -5.95
C VAL A 87 -22.37 13.56 -6.07
N LEU A 88 -21.05 13.76 -5.91
CA LEU A 88 -20.09 12.65 -5.98
C LEU A 88 -20.30 11.64 -4.85
N SER A 89 -20.57 12.12 -3.63
CA SER A 89 -20.90 11.27 -2.48
C SER A 89 -22.16 10.45 -2.71
N GLY A 90 -23.23 11.08 -3.21
CA GLY A 90 -24.48 10.39 -3.52
C GLY A 90 -24.31 9.29 -4.58
N MET A 91 -23.48 9.53 -5.61
CA MET A 91 -23.16 8.50 -6.60
C MET A 91 -22.33 7.36 -6.02
N LEU A 92 -21.34 7.64 -5.16
CA LEU A 92 -20.54 6.61 -4.51
C LEU A 92 -21.39 5.65 -3.68
N VAL A 93 -22.31 6.21 -2.89
CA VAL A 93 -23.28 5.43 -2.10
C VAL A 93 -24.16 4.58 -3.02
N ALA A 94 -24.74 5.18 -4.06
CA ALA A 94 -25.60 4.46 -5.00
C ALA A 94 -24.88 3.31 -5.70
N VAL A 95 -23.62 3.50 -6.10
CA VAL A 95 -22.81 2.43 -6.71
C VAL A 95 -22.51 1.33 -5.68
N GLN A 96 -22.18 1.70 -4.44
CA GLN A 96 -21.92 0.72 -3.38
C GLN A 96 -23.18 -0.08 -3.04
N ASP A 97 -24.32 0.56 -2.91
CA ASP A 97 -25.62 -0.09 -2.67
C ASP A 97 -26.00 -1.01 -3.81
N PHE A 98 -25.81 -0.58 -5.07
CA PHE A 98 -26.03 -1.41 -6.24
C PHE A 98 -25.17 -2.67 -6.23
N VAL A 99 -23.88 -2.54 -5.90
CA VAL A 99 -22.97 -3.69 -5.80
C VAL A 99 -23.39 -4.60 -4.64
N LYS A 100 -23.70 -4.05 -3.47
CA LYS A 100 -24.19 -4.82 -2.31
C LYS A 100 -25.48 -5.59 -2.65
N ASP A 101 -26.40 -4.96 -3.39
CA ASP A 101 -27.67 -5.56 -3.79
C ASP A 101 -27.50 -6.64 -4.87
N SER A 102 -26.65 -6.37 -5.87
CA SER A 102 -26.41 -7.27 -7.01
C SER A 102 -25.71 -8.58 -6.60
N PHE A 103 -24.87 -8.54 -5.58
CA PHE A 103 -24.06 -9.68 -5.13
C PHE A 103 -24.49 -10.23 -3.76
N ARG A 104 -25.76 -10.03 -3.38
CA ARG A 104 -26.34 -10.57 -2.13
C ARG A 104 -26.11 -12.10 -2.04
N GLY A 105 -25.20 -12.52 -1.17
CA GLY A 105 -24.84 -13.92 -0.92
C GLY A 105 -23.38 -14.28 -1.20
N GLU A 106 -22.65 -13.43 -1.91
CA GLU A 106 -21.20 -13.55 -2.08
C GLU A 106 -20.47 -12.72 -1.02
N LYS A 107 -19.32 -13.22 -0.53
CA LYS A 107 -18.44 -12.45 0.35
C LYS A 107 -17.59 -11.53 -0.51
N GLY A 108 -18.01 -10.28 -0.67
CA GLY A 108 -17.24 -9.26 -1.38
C GLY A 108 -17.69 -7.86 -1.02
N ALA A 109 -16.74 -6.93 -0.89
CA ALA A 109 -16.99 -5.50 -0.72
C ALA A 109 -16.43 -4.75 -1.93
N LEU A 110 -17.06 -3.64 -2.28
CA LEU A 110 -16.54 -2.74 -3.32
C LEU A 110 -15.33 -2.00 -2.75
N ASN A 111 -14.12 -2.38 -3.18
CA ASN A 111 -12.87 -1.82 -2.66
C ASN A 111 -12.21 -0.79 -3.61
N GLU A 112 -12.60 -0.78 -4.89
CA GLU A 112 -12.11 0.18 -5.88
C GLU A 112 -13.18 0.51 -6.92
N ILE A 113 -13.27 1.78 -7.30
CA ILE A 113 -13.93 2.23 -8.53
C ILE A 113 -12.87 2.90 -9.41
N ARG A 114 -12.85 2.51 -10.69
CA ARG A 114 -11.91 3.05 -11.69
C ARG A 114 -12.66 3.66 -12.85
N PHE A 115 -12.34 4.93 -13.15
CA PHE A 115 -12.87 5.65 -14.30
C PHE A 115 -11.74 6.43 -14.99
N GLY A 116 -11.21 5.87 -16.08
CA GLY A 116 -10.02 6.40 -16.74
C GLY A 116 -8.82 6.47 -15.78
N GLU A 117 -8.30 7.69 -15.58
CA GLU A 117 -7.20 7.98 -14.65
C GLU A 117 -7.67 8.25 -13.22
N ILE A 118 -8.98 8.38 -12.99
CA ILE A 118 -9.54 8.56 -11.65
C ILE A 118 -9.64 7.19 -10.99
N ARG A 119 -9.03 7.08 -9.80
CA ARG A 119 -9.16 5.90 -8.95
C ARG A 119 -9.78 6.31 -7.63
N ILE A 120 -10.79 5.58 -7.21
CA ILE A 120 -11.44 5.76 -5.91
C ILE A 120 -11.22 4.47 -5.15
N VAL A 121 -10.48 4.56 -4.05
CA VAL A 121 -10.21 3.44 -3.16
C VAL A 121 -11.20 3.52 -2.01
N ILE A 122 -11.89 2.41 -1.74
CA ILE A 122 -12.94 2.35 -0.72
C ILE A 122 -12.53 1.35 0.34
N ILE A 123 -12.58 1.76 1.60
CA ILE A 123 -12.36 0.93 2.77
C ILE A 123 -13.63 0.95 3.63
N GLU A 124 -14.13 -0.22 3.97
CA GLU A 124 -15.26 -0.40 4.87
C GLU A 124 -14.75 -0.77 6.27
N GLY A 125 -15.13 0.04 7.26
CA GLY A 125 -14.96 -0.22 8.68
C GLY A 125 -16.21 -0.85 9.30
N LYS A 126 -16.30 -0.86 10.63
CA LYS A 126 -17.46 -1.40 11.35
C LYS A 126 -18.67 -0.47 11.30
N TRP A 127 -18.43 0.84 11.38
CA TRP A 127 -19.44 1.88 11.48
C TRP A 127 -19.30 2.95 10.39
N THR A 128 -18.17 2.98 9.71
CA THR A 128 -17.84 4.01 8.74
C THR A 128 -17.29 3.43 7.45
N ILE A 129 -17.40 4.19 6.38
CA ILE A 129 -16.87 3.87 5.05
C ILE A 129 -16.01 5.06 4.62
N LEU A 130 -14.80 4.79 4.17
CA LEU A 130 -13.86 5.78 3.70
C LEU A 130 -13.61 5.59 2.21
N ALA A 131 -14.00 6.57 1.40
CA ALA A 131 -13.71 6.58 -0.03
C ALA A 131 -12.70 7.70 -0.33
N ALA A 132 -11.53 7.32 -0.85
CA ALA A 132 -10.46 8.25 -1.19
C ALA A 132 -10.27 8.31 -2.70
N VAL A 133 -10.29 9.51 -3.27
CA VAL A 133 -9.87 9.75 -4.65
C VAL A 133 -8.37 9.89 -4.67
N VAL A 134 -7.69 9.01 -5.41
CA VAL A 134 -6.23 8.91 -5.41
C VAL A 134 -5.69 9.17 -6.81
N ARG A 135 -4.59 9.93 -6.90
CA ARG A 135 -3.78 10.07 -8.11
C ARG A 135 -2.36 9.60 -7.85
N GLY A 136 -1.70 9.16 -8.91
CA GLY A 136 -0.29 8.77 -8.89
C GLY A 136 -0.04 7.39 -9.50
N ALA A 137 1.21 6.95 -9.42
CA ALA A 137 1.67 5.73 -10.07
C ALA A 137 1.09 4.46 -9.41
N ARG A 138 0.83 4.48 -8.09
CA ARG A 138 0.33 3.31 -7.34
C ARG A 138 -0.75 3.68 -6.32
N PRO A 139 -1.98 3.94 -6.80
CA PRO A 139 -3.08 4.39 -5.96
C PRO A 139 -3.56 3.35 -4.94
N PHE A 140 -3.23 2.07 -5.12
CA PHE A 140 -3.59 1.01 -4.18
C PHE A 140 -2.70 0.94 -2.94
N ASP A 141 -1.48 1.49 -3.01
CA ASP A 141 -0.53 1.43 -1.90
C ASP A 141 -1.02 2.23 -0.67
N ILE A 142 -2.03 3.09 -0.85
CA ILE A 142 -2.66 3.88 0.21
C ILE A 142 -3.65 3.05 1.06
N GLN A 143 -4.12 1.89 0.59
CA GLN A 143 -5.15 1.10 1.30
C GLN A 143 -4.81 0.82 2.78
N PRO A 144 -3.57 0.41 3.12
CA PRO A 144 -3.19 0.23 4.52
C PRO A 144 -3.31 1.52 5.34
N GLU A 145 -2.93 2.67 4.76
CA GLU A 145 -3.01 3.98 5.42
C GLU A 145 -4.46 4.38 5.70
N LEU A 146 -5.33 4.20 4.69
CA LEU A 146 -6.77 4.43 4.82
C LEU A 146 -7.39 3.55 5.90
N GLY A 147 -7.04 2.25 5.92
CA GLY A 147 -7.55 1.31 6.92
C GLY A 147 -7.09 1.63 8.34
N VAL A 148 -5.84 2.04 8.52
CA VAL A 148 -5.32 2.45 9.83
C VAL A 148 -6.01 3.72 10.31
N ALA A 149 -6.21 4.72 9.44
CA ALA A 149 -6.92 5.95 9.78
C ALA A 149 -8.38 5.69 10.16
N LEU A 150 -9.06 4.81 9.41
CA LEU A 150 -10.44 4.43 9.70
C LEU A 150 -10.55 3.68 11.03
N SER A 151 -9.60 2.78 11.31
CA SER A 151 -9.54 2.06 12.59
C SER A 151 -9.27 3.01 13.77
N ASP A 152 -8.37 3.97 13.62
CA ASP A 152 -8.08 4.96 14.66
C ASP A 152 -9.32 5.84 14.93
N LEU A 153 -10.05 6.21 13.87
CA LEU A 153 -11.30 6.95 13.96
C LEU A 153 -12.37 6.16 14.73
N GLU A 154 -12.64 4.92 14.33
CA GLU A 154 -13.65 4.08 14.98
C GLU A 154 -13.29 3.74 16.42
N THR A 155 -12.00 3.53 16.71
CA THR A 155 -11.54 3.31 18.09
C THR A 155 -11.78 4.55 18.97
N LYS A 156 -11.65 5.75 18.40
CA LYS A 156 -11.84 7.00 19.14
C LYS A 156 -13.32 7.37 19.31
N TYR A 157 -14.14 7.05 18.31
CA TYR A 157 -15.53 7.52 18.21
C TYR A 157 -16.55 6.38 18.14
N GLU A 158 -16.25 5.21 18.71
CA GLU A 158 -17.15 4.05 18.63
C GLU A 158 -18.56 4.39 19.15
N ASP A 159 -18.68 4.94 20.36
CA ASP A 159 -19.99 5.22 20.96
C ASP A 159 -20.83 6.22 20.14
N PRO A 160 -20.29 7.40 19.72
CA PRO A 160 -21.04 8.32 18.85
C PRO A 160 -21.44 7.77 17.48
N LEU A 161 -20.71 6.77 16.96
CA LEU A 161 -20.97 6.19 15.65
C LEU A 161 -22.05 5.09 15.67
N ILE A 162 -22.35 4.50 16.83
CA ILE A 162 -23.38 3.46 16.95
C ILE A 162 -24.77 4.06 16.73
N ASP A 163 -25.06 5.14 17.46
CA ASP A 163 -26.35 5.85 17.47
C ASP A 163 -26.18 7.28 16.95
N TRP A 164 -25.47 7.42 15.83
CA TRP A 164 -25.19 8.71 15.21
C TRP A 164 -26.48 9.45 14.85
N ASP A 165 -26.63 10.68 15.35
CA ASP A 165 -27.84 11.50 15.22
C ASP A 165 -27.88 12.36 13.94
N GLY A 166 -26.87 12.24 13.08
CA GLY A 166 -26.74 13.05 11.88
C GLY A 166 -25.82 14.27 12.04
N THR A 167 -25.28 14.53 13.24
CA THR A 167 -24.45 15.72 13.51
C THR A 167 -22.98 15.38 13.78
N MET A 168 -22.08 16.34 13.53
CA MET A 168 -20.64 16.13 13.75
C MET A 168 -20.19 16.53 15.16
N ASP A 169 -21.10 16.95 16.04
CA ASP A 169 -20.79 17.57 17.33
C ASP A 169 -20.00 16.64 18.26
N GLN A 170 -20.32 15.34 18.22
CA GLN A 170 -19.66 14.31 19.03
C GLN A 170 -18.40 13.72 18.38
N ILE A 171 -18.09 14.11 17.13
CA ILE A 171 -16.98 13.60 16.33
C ILE A 171 -16.04 14.72 15.83
N ALA A 172 -15.96 15.84 16.57
CA ALA A 172 -15.34 17.08 16.12
C ALA A 172 -13.85 16.97 15.69
N ASP A 173 -13.01 16.15 16.35
CA ASP A 173 -11.58 16.05 15.95
C ASP A 173 -11.31 15.09 14.77
N VAL A 174 -12.36 14.60 14.10
CA VAL A 174 -12.19 13.78 12.90
C VAL A 174 -11.37 14.50 11.82
N ASP A 175 -11.46 15.83 11.77
CA ASP A 175 -10.71 16.68 10.85
C ASP A 175 -9.21 16.47 10.95
N ARG A 176 -8.69 16.30 12.18
CA ARG A 176 -7.27 16.08 12.42
C ARG A 176 -6.81 14.73 11.88
N ILE A 177 -7.58 13.67 12.08
CA ILE A 177 -7.28 12.32 11.58
C ILE A 177 -7.23 12.36 10.05
N MET A 178 -8.24 12.96 9.42
CA MET A 178 -8.34 13.05 7.97
C MET A 178 -7.25 13.94 7.37
N GLN A 179 -6.89 15.04 8.03
CA GLN A 179 -5.78 15.89 7.60
C GLN A 179 -4.43 15.15 7.70
N ASP A 180 -4.17 14.46 8.81
CA ASP A 180 -2.95 13.66 8.98
C ASP A 180 -2.86 12.56 7.92
N LEU A 181 -3.98 11.95 7.53
CA LEU A 181 -4.07 10.98 6.43
C LEU A 181 -3.74 11.62 5.08
N ILE A 182 -4.35 12.76 4.75
CA ILE A 182 -4.11 13.48 3.49
C ILE A 182 -2.64 13.95 3.36
N GLU A 183 -2.02 14.30 4.48
CA GLU A 183 -0.60 14.68 4.57
C GLU A 183 0.35 13.48 4.54
N GLY A 184 -0.18 12.25 4.52
CA GLY A 184 0.61 11.01 4.43
C GLY A 184 1.26 10.59 5.75
N LYS A 185 0.82 11.12 6.91
CA LYS A 185 1.35 10.74 8.23
C LYS A 185 0.94 9.34 8.67
N TYR A 186 0.02 8.71 7.94
CA TYR A 186 -0.42 7.33 8.16
C TYR A 186 0.46 6.29 7.43
N ARG A 187 1.43 6.72 6.62
CA ARG A 187 2.41 5.85 5.95
C ARG A 187 3.17 4.99 6.96
N GLY A 188 3.05 3.67 6.84
CA GLY A 188 3.71 2.70 7.72
C GLY A 188 3.21 2.70 9.17
N ARG A 189 2.15 3.44 9.48
CA ARG A 189 1.55 3.46 10.81
C ARG A 189 0.83 2.13 11.08
N LYS A 190 0.85 1.68 12.33
CA LYS A 190 0.03 0.54 12.78
C LYS A 190 -1.24 1.07 13.45
N PRO A 191 -2.36 0.33 13.37
CA PRO A 191 -3.59 0.70 14.07
C PRO A 191 -3.35 0.90 15.56
N ALA A 192 -4.04 1.87 16.17
CA ALA A 192 -4.12 1.95 17.61
C ALA A 192 -4.72 0.64 18.16
N VAL A 193 -4.06 0.05 19.17
CA VAL A 193 -4.59 -1.14 19.84
C VAL A 193 -5.74 -0.70 20.74
N PRO A 194 -6.96 -1.28 20.63
CA PRO A 194 -8.04 -0.94 21.53
C PRO A 194 -7.64 -1.29 22.96
N THR A 195 -7.64 -0.28 23.84
CA THR A 195 -7.39 -0.49 25.27
C THR A 195 -8.64 -1.11 25.87
N VAL A 196 -8.70 -2.44 25.94
CA VAL A 196 -9.73 -3.14 26.68
C VAL A 196 -9.55 -2.80 28.16
N SER A 197 -10.31 -1.82 28.64
CA SER A 197 -10.41 -1.54 30.06
C SER A 197 -11.20 -2.68 30.69
N LEU A 198 -10.51 -3.71 31.21
CA LEU A 198 -11.10 -4.71 32.08
C LEU A 198 -11.66 -3.99 33.31
N LYS A 199 -12.96 -3.70 33.30
CA LYS A 199 -13.68 -3.33 34.51
C LYS A 199 -13.77 -4.59 35.38
N THR A 200 -12.99 -4.58 36.47
CA THR A 200 -13.15 -5.46 37.63
C THR A 200 -14.44 -5.14 38.37
#